data_AF-A0A6J5GCQ6-F1
#
_entry.id   AF-A0A6J5GCQ6-F1
#
_cell.length_a   1.000
_cell.length_b   1.000
_cell.length_c   1.000
_cell.angle_alpha   90.00
_cell.angle_beta   90.00
_cell.angle_gamma   90.00
#
_symmetry.space_group_name_H-M   'P 1'
#
loop_
_entity.id
_entity.type
_entity.pdbx_description
1 polymer ?
#
loop_
_entity_poly.entity_id
_entity_poly.type
_entity_poly.pdbx_seq_one_letter_code
_entity_poly.pdbx_strand_id
1 'polypeptide(L)' 'MVASQRGVAALPRWLAEEYADRMPLAIVKLGKQGIAKQIFLGTREGDAVVDYLSSFVEFARESNWQAPRVRGR' A
#
# COMPACT_ATOMS: atom_id res chain seq x y z
N MET A 1 -6.71 12.08 15.37
CA MET A 1 -5.67 13.14 15.27
C MET A 1 -5.67 13.82 13.90
N VAL A 2 -5.31 13.15 12.80
CA VAL A 2 -5.23 13.78 11.46
C VAL A 2 -6.60 14.28 10.96
N ALA A 3 -7.62 13.43 10.92
CA ALA A 3 -8.99 13.85 10.55
C ALA A 3 -9.58 14.89 11.53
N SER A 4 -9.05 14.96 12.75
CA SER A 4 -9.41 15.95 13.77
C SER A 4 -8.59 17.24 13.65
N GLN A 5 -7.84 17.43 12.56
CA GLN A 5 -6.99 18.60 12.28
C GLN A 5 -5.93 18.88 13.36
N ARG A 6 -5.46 17.83 14.05
CA ARG A 6 -4.52 17.93 15.19
C ARG A 6 -3.17 17.28 14.91
N GLY A 7 -2.82 17.07 13.63
CA GLY A 7 -1.52 16.53 13.25
C GLY A 7 -1.48 16.03 11.82
N VAL A 8 -0.31 15.51 11.44
CA VAL A 8 -0.02 14.89 10.14
C VAL A 8 0.55 13.49 10.33
N ALA A 9 0.43 12.64 9.32
CA ALA A 9 1.01 11.31 9.31
C ALA A 9 1.63 11.01 7.94
N ALA A 10 2.71 10.23 7.92
CA ALA A 10 3.31 9.71 6.71
C ALA A 10 2.86 8.26 6.52
N LEU A 11 2.13 7.99 5.44
CA LEU A 11 1.61 6.66 5.09
C LEU A 11 2.02 6.30 3.66
N PRO A 12 2.13 5.01 3.32
CA PRO A 12 2.13 4.59 1.93
C PRO A 12 0.91 5.15 1.18
N ARG A 13 1.10 5.55 -0.08
CA ARG A 13 0.05 6.21 -0.87
C ARG A 13 -1.25 5.41 -0.90
N TRP A 14 -1.15 4.11 -1.14
CA TRP A 14 -2.31 3.21 -1.23
C TRP A 14 -3.17 3.24 0.05
N LEU A 15 -2.52 3.31 1.22
CA LEU A 15 -3.21 3.32 2.51
C LEU A 15 -3.86 4.69 2.76
N ALA A 16 -3.15 5.78 2.43
CA ALA A 16 -3.71 7.12 2.54
C ALA A 16 -4.96 7.29 1.66
N GLU A 17 -4.95 6.73 0.45
CA GLU A 17 -6.07 6.75 -0.49
C GLU A 17 -7.28 5.96 0.03
N GLU A 18 -7.07 4.78 0.60
CA GLU A 18 -8.17 4.00 1.21
C GLU A 18 -8.88 4.79 2.33
N TYR A 19 -8.13 5.48 3.18
CA TYR A 19 -8.71 6.28 4.25
C TYR A 19 -9.35 7.58 3.74
N ALA A 20 -8.86 8.17 2.65
CA ALA A 20 -9.44 9.37 2.09
C ALA A 20 -10.86 9.15 1.52
N ASP A 21 -11.21 7.91 1.16
CA ASP A 21 -12.59 7.56 0.78
C ASP A 21 -13.56 7.57 1.97
N ARG A 22 -13.05 7.42 3.20
CA ARG A 22 -13.86 7.26 4.43
C ARG A 22 -13.73 8.41 5.42
N MET A 23 -12.73 9.29 5.23
CA MET A 23 -12.38 10.35 6.17
C MET A 23 -11.97 11.62 5.41
N PRO A 24 -12.24 12.82 5.96
CA PRO A 24 -11.87 14.09 5.34
C PRO A 24 -10.36 14.35 5.46
N LEU A 25 -9.57 13.67 4.63
CA LEU A 25 -8.11 13.74 4.62
C LEU A 25 -7.61 14.40 3.34
N ALA A 26 -6.60 15.27 3.47
CA ALA A 26 -5.82 15.77 2.35
C ALA A 26 -4.54 14.94 2.23
N ILE A 27 -4.30 14.40 1.04
CA ILE A 27 -3.09 13.63 0.74
C ILE A 27 -2.10 14.53 0.00
N VAL A 28 -0.84 14.52 0.43
CA VAL A 28 0.26 15.26 -0.21
C VAL A 28 1.47 14.35 -0.45
N LYS A 29 2.29 14.69 -1.44
CA LYS A 29 3.57 14.01 -1.68
C LYS A 29 4.62 14.51 -0.68
N LEU A 30 5.48 13.62 -0.21
CA LEU A 30 6.68 13.98 0.55
C LEU A 30 7.77 14.46 -0.42
N GLY A 31 7.95 15.78 -0.52
CA GLY A 31 8.84 16.41 -1.48
C GLY A 31 8.27 16.46 -2.90
N LYS A 32 9.01 17.09 -3.82
CA LYS A 32 8.55 17.33 -5.21
C LYS A 32 8.20 16.04 -5.96
N GLN A 33 9.00 15.00 -5.75
CA GLN A 33 8.85 13.71 -6.45
C GLN A 33 8.05 12.67 -5.64
N GLY A 34 7.81 12.90 -4.35
CA GLY A 34 7.35 11.85 -3.44
C GLY A 34 8.47 10.88 -3.08
N ILE A 35 8.14 9.89 -2.24
CA ILE A 35 9.05 8.81 -1.86
C ILE A 35 8.41 7.49 -2.32
N ALA A 36 9.06 6.80 -3.24
CA ALA A 36 8.67 5.45 -3.63
C ALA A 36 9.09 4.46 -2.55
N LYS A 37 8.19 3.54 -2.18
CA LYS A 37 8.46 2.48 -1.21
C LYS A 37 8.22 1.13 -1.87
N GLN A 38 9.09 0.17 -1.55
CA GLN A 38 8.97 -1.22 -1.97
C GLN A 38 8.62 -2.07 -0.76
N ILE A 39 7.73 -3.03 -0.94
CA ILE A 39 7.42 -4.06 0.05
C ILE A 39 8.10 -5.33 -0.43
N PHE A 40 9.07 -5.82 0.34
CA PHE A 40 9.74 -7.07 0.07
C PHE A 40 9.03 -8.19 0.84
N LEU A 41 8.81 -9.31 0.15
CA LEU A 41 8.32 -10.54 0.75
C LEU A 41 9.51 -11.47 0.97
N GLY A 42 9.60 -12.07 2.16
CA GLY A 42 10.61 -13.06 2.50
C GLY A 42 9.93 -14.37 2.88
N THR A 43 10.49 -15.48 2.41
CA THR A 43 10.12 -16.83 2.82
C THR A 43 11.34 -17.50 3.47
N ARG A 44 11.09 -18.49 4.34
CA ARG A 44 12.18 -19.33 4.85
C ARG A 44 12.65 -20.26 3.73
N GLU A 45 13.95 -20.54 3.66
CA GLU A 45 14.51 -21.47 2.66
C GLU A 45 13.84 -22.86 2.71
N GLY A 46 13.59 -23.39 3.92
CA GLY A 46 12.90 -24.68 4.10
C GLY A 46 11.43 -24.68 3.66
N ASP A 47 10.81 -23.50 3.54
CA ASP A 47 9.41 -23.37 3.13
C ASP A 47 9.26 -23.20 1.60
N ALA A 48 10.36 -23.17 0.85
CA ALA A 48 10.33 -23.00 -0.61
C ALA A 48 9.61 -24.14 -1.35
N VAL A 49 9.47 -25.30 -0.70
CA VAL A 49 8.82 -26.50 -1.25
C VAL A 49 7.36 -26.63 -0.78
N VAL A 50 6.84 -25.65 -0.04
CA VAL A 50 5.48 -25.70 0.49
C VAL A 50 4.50 -25.29 -0.61
N ASP A 51 3.82 -26.29 -1.19
CA ASP A 51 2.97 -26.13 -2.37
C ASP A 51 1.87 -25.06 -2.24
N TYR A 52 1.25 -24.93 -1.06
CA TYR A 52 0.22 -23.91 -0.88
C TYR A 52 0.82 -22.49 -0.87
N LEU A 53 2.06 -22.34 -0.42
CA LEU A 53 2.74 -21.05 -0.34
C LEU A 53 3.16 -20.59 -1.73
N SER A 54 3.73 -21.48 -2.55
CA SER A 54 4.05 -21.19 -3.95
C SER A 54 2.78 -20.85 -4.73
N SER A 55 1.73 -21.68 -4.60
CA SER A 55 0.42 -21.45 -5.24
C SER A 55 -0.20 -20.10 -4.84
N PHE A 56 -0.09 -19.71 -3.57
CA PHE A 56 -0.57 -18.41 -3.09
C PHE A 56 0.20 -17.24 -3.74
N VAL A 57 1.52 -17.35 -3.83
CA VAL A 57 2.36 -16.31 -4.47
C VAL A 57 2.05 -16.20 -5.97
N GLU A 58 1.87 -17.32 -6.65
CA GLU A 58 1.45 -17.35 -8.06
C GLU A 58 0.08 -16.70 -8.25
N PHE A 59 -0.91 -17.10 -7.45
CA PHE A 59 -2.25 -16.50 -7.47
C PHE A 59 -2.21 -14.98 -7.22
N ALA A 60 -1.42 -14.52 -6.25
CA ALA A 60 -1.27 -13.11 -5.96
C ALA A 60 -0.63 -12.33 -7.14
N ARG A 61 0.31 -12.94 -7.88
CA ARG A 61 0.93 -12.32 -9.07
C ARG A 61 -0.04 -12.16 -10.23
N GLU A 62 -0.96 -13.11 -10.40
CA GLU A 62 -2.01 -13.06 -11.43
C GLU A 62 -3.18 -12.17 -11.02
N SER A 63 -3.31 -11.86 -9.73
CA SER A 63 -4.37 -11.01 -9.23
C SER A 63 -4.27 -9.61 -9.86
N ASN A 64 -5.34 -9.20 -10.54
CA ASN A 64 -5.46 -7.85 -11.07
C ASN A 64 -5.82 -6.89 -9.94
N TRP A 65 -4.87 -6.66 -9.03
CA TRP A 65 -5.04 -5.68 -7.96
C TRP A 65 -5.10 -4.28 -8.54
N GLN A 66 -6.30 -3.70 -8.57
CA GLN A 66 -6.44 -2.29 -8.88
C GLN A 66 -6.08 -1.49 -7.65
N ALA A 67 -4.88 -0.88 -7.68
CA ALA A 67 -4.51 0.10 -6.68
C ALA A 67 -5.58 1.21 -6.61
N PRO A 68 -5.86 1.77 -5.41
CA PRO A 68 -6.79 2.87 -5.27
C PRO A 68 -6.50 3.97 -6.29
N ARG A 69 -7.54 4.45 -6.97
CA ARG A 69 -7.38 5.47 -8.01
C ARG A 69 -6.84 6.73 -7.37
N VAL A 70 -5.64 7.15 -7.78
CA VAL A 70 -5.10 8.47 -7.46
C VAL A 70 -6.08 9.51 -8.00
N ARG A 71 -6.92 10.10 -7.13
CA ARG A 71 -7.73 11.25 -7.55
C ARG A 71 -6.79 12.41 -7.81
N GLY A 72 -6.60 12.72 -9.09
CA GLY A 72 -5.85 13.90 -9.51
C GLY A 72 -6.50 15.17 -8.97
N ARG A 73 -5.67 16.04 -8.39
CA ARG A 73 -5.89 17.48 -8.40
C ARG A 73 -4.84 18.09 -9.31
#